data_AF-A0A7S4B789-F1
#
_entry.id   AF-A0A7S4B789-F1
#
_cell.length_a   1.000
_cell.length_b   1.000
_cell.length_c   1.000
_cell.angle_alpha   90.00
_cell.angle_beta   90.00
_cell.angle_gamma   90.00
#
_symmetry.space_group_name_H-M   'P 1'
#
loop_
_entity.id
_entity.type
_entity.pdbx_description
1 polymer ?
#
loop_
_entity_poly.entity_id
_entity_poly.type
_entity_poly.pdbx_seq_one_letter_code
_entity_poly.pdbx_strand_id
1 'polypeptide(L)'
;MTLHAAARTSWQAMACICLAGAAARAEAALSLPRTLIYVDPVDYERALILETCELQGLKTVQLWSAPYAEMIRNRMVLNDEQIEHLASHTAPPENFETEWAQQNLEEFPVLGVLCGSDAGLATAERLQHVLTPSRSNGILSARRDKLQMNEALSAAGLSTAAQASISSWEEAEAFLTALPAPLHAVVKPRRGQSSLRVGLATSLSQARHMVNALLETPTSLDSSEVPRGSALLQEYLRGDEWVVDTVSRAGEHKAVALWRYNKGPANGAPFVYAYDELMSVEGSRERDLIEYAFSALEALQWRYGPCHIEIKWTERGPVLVEVNAGRFNGVDFKLLVDALIGYNMYDATLAAYADEAAWESLPRLPPQQLRGAGRLVKLVSSVQGSLVQLRHVQEVESLPSCVAFAPVYTEEGEAVELTVDLASVAGFVTLMHEDAAVVQQDYLRLRELQETMFEVK
;
A
#
# COMPACT_ATOMS: atom_id res chain seq x y z
N MET A 1 2.73 40.65 -5.41
CA MET A 1 3.78 41.40 -4.68
C MET A 1 3.05 42.38 -3.78
N THR A 2 3.07 42.37 -2.46
CA THR A 2 3.99 41.86 -1.44
C THR A 2 3.16 41.80 -0.14
N LEU A 3 3.07 40.61 0.46
CA LEU A 3 2.64 40.30 1.85
C LEU A 3 2.57 38.77 2.07
N HIS A 4 2.56 37.97 0.99
CA HIS A 4 2.65 36.50 0.98
C HIS A 4 4.04 35.89 1.29
N ALA A 5 5.03 36.70 1.67
CA ALA A 5 6.43 36.26 1.79
C ALA A 5 6.89 36.00 3.24
N ALA A 6 6.14 36.43 4.26
CA ALA A 6 6.62 36.42 5.64
C ALA A 6 6.25 35.15 6.45
N ALA A 7 5.26 34.37 6.00
CA ALA A 7 4.86 33.11 6.66
C ALA A 7 5.44 31.85 5.99
N ARG A 8 6.02 31.97 4.78
CA ARG A 8 6.69 30.87 4.05
C ARG A 8 8.13 30.63 4.52
N THR A 9 8.71 31.55 5.28
CA THR A 9 10.14 31.58 5.60
C THR A 9 10.56 30.77 6.84
N SER A 10 9.64 30.34 7.70
CA SER A 10 9.99 29.48 8.85
C SER A 10 9.97 27.97 8.56
N TRP A 11 9.30 27.53 7.48
CA TRP A 11 9.14 26.10 7.17
C TRP A 11 9.96 25.64 5.95
N GLN A 12 10.29 26.55 5.01
CA GLN A 12 11.32 26.28 4.01
C GLN A 12 12.72 26.12 4.63
N ALA A 13 12.96 26.71 5.81
CA ALA A 13 14.20 26.53 6.55
C ALA A 13 14.34 25.11 7.13
N MET A 14 13.25 24.42 7.48
CA MET A 14 13.30 23.01 7.89
C MET A 14 13.42 22.05 6.69
N ALA A 15 12.82 22.39 5.54
CA ALA A 15 13.05 21.66 4.28
C ALA A 15 14.50 21.79 3.77
N CYS A 16 15.16 22.93 4.03
CA CYS A 16 16.57 23.13 3.68
C CYS A 16 17.56 22.42 4.64
N ILE A 17 17.16 22.06 5.87
CA ILE A 17 18.03 21.32 6.79
C ILE A 17 18.14 19.83 6.40
N CYS A 18 17.17 19.28 5.67
CA CYS A 18 17.26 17.92 5.11
C CYS A 18 18.19 17.82 3.88
N LEU A 19 18.44 18.92 3.18
CA LEU A 19 19.31 18.94 1.99
C LEU A 19 20.80 19.08 2.32
N ALA A 20 21.15 19.56 3.51
CA ALA A 20 22.56 19.73 3.93
C ALA A 20 23.25 18.40 4.31
N GLY A 21 22.48 17.35 4.61
CA GLY A 21 23.00 16.01 4.93
C GLY A 21 23.40 15.18 3.71
N ALA A 22 22.88 15.51 2.53
CA ALA A 22 23.13 14.75 1.29
C ALA A 22 24.52 15.02 0.68
N ALA A 23 25.08 16.20 0.90
CA ALA A 23 26.35 16.61 0.29
C ALA A 23 27.60 15.96 0.91
N ALA A 24 27.49 15.30 2.07
CA ALA A 24 28.63 14.74 2.80
C ALA A 24 28.85 13.23 2.58
N ARG A 25 28.04 12.55 1.76
CA ARG A 25 28.18 11.10 1.48
C ARG A 25 28.79 10.77 0.12
N ALA A 26 29.13 11.78 -0.67
CA ALA A 26 29.72 11.61 -2.00
C ALA A 26 31.26 11.61 -1.93
N GLU A 27 31.86 10.68 -1.19
CA GLU A 27 33.27 10.33 -1.36
C GLU A 27 33.55 8.93 -0.78
N ALA A 28 33.05 7.91 -1.46
CA ALA A 28 33.49 6.53 -1.28
C ALA A 28 33.92 5.98 -2.65
N ALA A 29 35.16 5.49 -2.70
CA ALA A 29 35.88 4.99 -3.85
C ALA A 29 35.05 4.09 -4.78
N LEU A 30 35.26 4.26 -6.09
CA LEU A 30 34.83 3.42 -7.24
C LEU A 30 34.46 1.98 -6.86
N SER A 31 33.24 1.79 -6.35
CA SER A 31 32.59 0.49 -6.22
C SER A 31 31.80 0.22 -7.49
N LEU A 32 31.74 -1.04 -7.93
CA LEU A 32 30.87 -1.46 -9.03
C LEU A 32 29.44 -0.88 -8.82
N PRO A 33 28.80 -0.34 -9.87
CA PRO A 33 27.43 0.14 -9.79
C PRO A 33 26.52 -0.93 -9.21
N ARG A 34 25.74 -0.58 -8.19
CA ARG A 34 24.88 -1.52 -7.47
C ARG A 34 23.47 -1.46 -8.07
N THR A 35 22.87 -2.61 -8.34
CA THR A 35 21.60 -2.70 -9.07
C THR A 35 20.46 -3.19 -8.18
N LEU A 36 19.30 -2.55 -8.27
CA LEU A 36 18.03 -3.10 -7.82
C LEU A 36 17.16 -3.44 -9.02
N ILE A 37 16.48 -4.58 -8.96
CA ILE A 37 15.43 -4.92 -9.93
C ILE A 37 14.10 -4.46 -9.34
N TYR A 38 13.25 -3.80 -10.11
CA TYR A 38 11.91 -3.40 -9.68
C TYR A 38 10.86 -4.06 -10.58
N VAL A 39 10.17 -5.06 -10.03
CA VAL A 39 9.12 -5.81 -10.72
C VAL A 39 7.77 -5.10 -10.55
N ASP A 40 7.08 -4.93 -11.67
CA ASP A 40 5.84 -4.17 -11.81
C ASP A 40 5.94 -2.78 -11.20
N PRO A 41 6.80 -1.90 -11.75
CA PRO A 41 6.96 -0.53 -11.26
C PRO A 41 5.69 0.26 -11.57
N VAL A 42 4.72 0.26 -10.66
CA VAL A 42 3.40 0.86 -10.86
C VAL A 42 3.18 2.10 -10.00
N ASP A 43 2.50 3.07 -10.61
CA ASP A 43 1.90 4.31 -10.09
C ASP A 43 2.65 5.03 -8.94
N TYR A 44 1.92 5.68 -8.01
CA TYR A 44 2.35 6.82 -7.15
C TYR A 44 3.78 6.75 -6.59
N GLU A 45 4.25 5.55 -6.27
CA GLU A 45 5.51 5.32 -5.57
C GLU A 45 6.67 5.09 -6.52
N ARG A 46 6.41 4.79 -7.80
CA ARG A 46 7.44 4.55 -8.81
C ARG A 46 8.42 5.70 -8.90
N ALA A 47 7.92 6.93 -9.02
CA ALA A 47 8.79 8.11 -9.12
C ALA A 47 9.66 8.27 -7.87
N LEU A 48 9.05 8.13 -6.69
CA LEU A 48 9.74 8.23 -5.40
C LEU A 48 10.82 7.17 -5.24
N ILE A 49 10.54 5.91 -5.58
CA ILE A 49 11.52 4.81 -5.50
C ILE A 49 12.68 5.05 -6.46
N LEU A 50 12.40 5.42 -7.72
CA LEU A 50 13.43 5.68 -8.72
C LEU A 50 14.30 6.87 -8.35
N GLU A 51 13.70 7.97 -7.87
CA GLU A 51 14.42 9.13 -7.36
C GLU A 51 15.30 8.77 -6.15
N THR A 52 14.76 8.02 -5.19
CA THR A 52 15.51 7.58 -4.01
C THR A 52 16.69 6.68 -4.40
N CYS A 53 16.50 5.77 -5.36
CA CYS A 53 17.58 4.95 -5.92
C CYS A 53 18.66 5.80 -6.59
N GLU A 54 18.27 6.77 -7.42
CA GLU A 54 19.19 7.66 -8.13
C GLU A 54 20.02 8.50 -7.16
N LEU A 55 19.38 9.09 -6.14
CA LEU A 55 20.05 9.86 -5.08
C LEU A 55 21.09 9.03 -4.29
N GLN A 56 20.91 7.71 -4.22
CA GLN A 56 21.84 6.78 -3.56
C GLN A 56 22.82 6.10 -4.55
N GLY A 57 22.84 6.52 -5.81
CA GLY A 57 23.71 5.98 -6.85
C GLY A 57 23.40 4.52 -7.20
N LEU A 58 22.15 4.09 -7.06
CA LEU A 58 21.68 2.75 -7.42
C LEU A 58 21.08 2.75 -8.83
N LYS A 59 21.54 1.83 -9.67
CA LYS A 59 20.88 1.56 -10.96
C LYS A 59 19.61 0.77 -10.69
N THR A 60 18.50 1.14 -11.35
CA THR A 60 17.25 0.37 -11.27
C THR A 60 16.94 -0.28 -12.61
N VAL A 61 16.69 -1.58 -12.61
CA VAL A 61 16.20 -2.34 -13.77
C VAL A 61 14.73 -2.63 -13.58
N GLN A 62 13.90 -2.10 -14.46
CA GLN A 62 12.44 -2.20 -14.37
C GLN A 62 11.95 -3.37 -15.22
N LEU A 63 11.13 -4.24 -14.62
CA LEU A 63 10.55 -5.41 -15.29
C LEU A 63 9.05 -5.52 -15.04
N TRP A 64 8.33 -6.05 -16.02
CA TRP A 64 6.94 -6.46 -15.89
C TRP A 64 6.87 -7.97 -15.64
N SER A 65 6.11 -8.38 -14.64
CA SER A 65 5.70 -9.78 -14.50
C SER A 65 4.84 -10.18 -15.70
N ALA A 66 4.87 -11.47 -16.06
CA ALA A 66 4.10 -11.95 -17.20
C ALA A 66 2.59 -11.63 -17.10
N PRO A 67 1.92 -11.80 -15.94
CA PRO A 67 0.51 -11.41 -15.78
C PRO A 67 0.28 -9.91 -16.00
N TYR A 68 1.20 -9.05 -15.55
CA TYR A 68 1.07 -7.60 -15.72
C TYR A 68 1.32 -7.17 -17.17
N ALA A 69 2.32 -7.75 -17.83
CA ALA A 69 2.59 -7.52 -19.24
C ALA A 69 1.42 -7.98 -20.14
N GLU A 70 0.75 -9.08 -19.79
CA GLU A 70 -0.48 -9.52 -20.46
C GLU A 70 -1.63 -8.53 -20.24
N MET A 71 -1.81 -8.03 -19.01
CA MET A 71 -2.81 -7.00 -18.72
C MET A 71 -2.60 -5.74 -19.58
N ILE A 72 -1.36 -5.25 -19.68
CA ILE A 72 -1.02 -4.07 -20.51
C ILE A 72 -1.41 -4.32 -21.97
N ARG A 73 -1.02 -5.49 -22.53
CA ARG A 73 -1.39 -5.88 -23.91
C ARG A 73 -2.90 -5.93 -24.14
N ASN A 74 -3.65 -6.40 -23.15
CA ASN A 74 -5.10 -6.56 -23.29
C ASN A 74 -5.88 -5.25 -23.09
N ARG A 75 -5.31 -4.26 -22.40
CA ARG A 75 -5.99 -2.99 -22.07
C ARG A 75 -5.58 -1.82 -22.95
N MET A 76 -4.41 -1.87 -23.57
CA MET A 76 -3.87 -0.76 -24.35
C MET A 76 -3.80 -1.13 -25.83
N VAL A 77 -4.06 -0.15 -26.69
CA VAL A 77 -3.75 -0.25 -28.12
C VAL A 77 -2.27 0.10 -28.29
N LEU A 78 -1.43 -0.91 -28.47
CA LEU A 78 0.02 -0.76 -28.61
C LEU A 78 0.43 -0.88 -30.08
N ASN A 79 1.42 -0.09 -30.49
CA ASN A 79 2.12 -0.28 -31.76
C ASN A 79 3.24 -1.33 -31.64
N ASP A 80 3.86 -1.71 -32.77
CA ASP A 80 4.90 -2.76 -32.81
C ASP A 80 6.11 -2.44 -31.91
N GLU A 81 6.55 -1.18 -31.89
CA GLU A 81 7.67 -0.72 -31.05
C GLU A 81 7.34 -0.84 -29.55
N GLN A 82 6.12 -0.48 -29.16
CA GLN A 82 5.64 -0.62 -27.78
C GLN A 82 5.50 -2.08 -27.37
N ILE A 83 5.10 -2.96 -28.29
CA ILE A 83 5.03 -4.41 -28.05
C ILE A 83 6.44 -4.98 -27.84
N GLU A 84 7.41 -4.59 -28.66
CA GLU A 84 8.81 -5.00 -28.51
C GLU A 84 9.45 -4.44 -27.22
N HIS A 85 9.15 -3.17 -26.89
CA HIS A 85 9.56 -2.56 -25.63
C HIS A 85 8.97 -3.32 -24.41
N LEU A 86 7.69 -3.66 -24.45
CA LEU A 86 7.05 -4.43 -23.38
C LEU A 86 7.65 -5.83 -23.26
N ALA A 87 7.92 -6.49 -24.39
CA ALA A 87 8.53 -7.82 -24.41
C ALA A 87 9.95 -7.82 -23.83
N SER A 88 10.78 -6.83 -24.22
CA SER A 88 12.15 -6.68 -23.70
C SER A 88 12.22 -6.32 -22.21
N HIS A 89 11.16 -5.73 -21.66
CA HIS A 89 11.03 -5.42 -20.23
C HIS A 89 10.16 -6.43 -19.50
N THR A 90 9.80 -7.57 -20.09
CA THR A 90 9.09 -8.64 -19.37
C THR A 90 10.11 -9.50 -18.63
N ALA A 91 9.83 -9.82 -17.36
CA ALA A 91 10.68 -10.67 -16.54
C ALA A 91 10.84 -12.06 -17.18
N PRO A 92 12.03 -12.69 -17.06
CA PRO A 92 12.28 -13.98 -17.65
C PRO A 92 11.35 -15.06 -17.06
N PRO A 93 10.98 -16.08 -17.85
CA PRO A 93 10.26 -17.23 -17.33
C PRO A 93 11.07 -17.98 -16.27
N GLU A 94 10.41 -18.86 -15.53
CA GLU A 94 11.05 -19.71 -14.52
C GLU A 94 12.20 -20.54 -15.11
N ASN A 95 13.32 -20.61 -14.40
CA ASN A 95 14.58 -21.29 -14.77
C ASN A 95 15.46 -20.55 -15.79
N PHE A 96 15.06 -19.36 -16.26
CA PHE A 96 15.84 -18.54 -17.19
C PHE A 96 16.40 -17.26 -16.54
N GLU A 97 16.27 -17.09 -15.23
CA GLU A 97 16.66 -15.88 -14.50
C GLU A 97 18.17 -15.61 -14.62
N THR A 98 18.99 -16.65 -14.43
CA THR A 98 20.47 -16.54 -14.51
C THR A 98 20.93 -16.19 -15.92
N GLU A 99 20.38 -16.86 -16.94
CA GLU A 99 20.70 -16.58 -18.35
C GLU A 99 20.28 -15.16 -18.73
N TRP A 100 19.06 -14.77 -18.36
CA TRP A 100 18.56 -13.43 -18.57
C TRP A 100 19.46 -12.38 -17.90
N ALA A 101 19.87 -12.60 -16.65
CA ALA A 101 20.74 -11.70 -15.93
C ALA A 101 22.11 -11.55 -16.62
N GLN A 102 22.70 -12.65 -17.11
CA GLN A 102 23.97 -12.62 -17.85
C GLN A 102 23.87 -11.85 -19.18
N GLN A 103 22.71 -11.89 -19.82
CA GLN A 103 22.48 -11.21 -21.11
C GLN A 103 22.11 -9.73 -20.96
N ASN A 104 21.41 -9.36 -19.87
CA ASN A 104 20.78 -8.05 -19.74
C ASN A 104 21.39 -7.16 -18.65
N LEU A 105 22.19 -7.72 -17.73
CA LEU A 105 22.83 -6.95 -16.65
C LEU A 105 24.34 -6.83 -16.92
N GLU A 106 24.83 -5.60 -16.95
CA GLU A 106 26.22 -5.24 -17.29
C GLU A 106 27.24 -5.54 -16.16
N GLU A 107 27.38 -6.80 -15.74
CA GLU A 107 28.29 -7.27 -14.66
C GLU A 107 28.11 -6.59 -13.29
N PHE A 108 26.97 -5.92 -13.06
CA PHE A 108 26.68 -5.22 -11.81
C PHE A 108 26.10 -6.14 -10.73
N PRO A 109 26.53 -6.02 -9.46
CA PRO A 109 25.93 -6.78 -8.37
C PRO A 109 24.46 -6.38 -8.17
N VAL A 110 23.54 -7.33 -8.36
CA VAL A 110 22.14 -7.19 -7.95
C VAL A 110 22.08 -7.23 -6.43
N LEU A 111 21.54 -6.19 -5.81
CA LEU A 111 21.39 -6.08 -4.36
C LEU A 111 20.10 -6.71 -3.86
N GLY A 112 19.06 -6.72 -4.68
CA GLY A 112 17.73 -7.16 -4.29
C GLY A 112 16.70 -6.86 -5.37
N VAL A 113 15.47 -7.27 -5.07
CA VAL A 113 14.33 -7.12 -5.97
C VAL A 113 13.19 -6.45 -5.21
N LEU A 114 12.64 -5.38 -5.77
CA LEU A 114 11.47 -4.67 -5.29
C LEU A 114 10.23 -5.14 -6.05
N CYS A 115 9.06 -5.01 -5.43
CA CYS A 115 7.79 -5.42 -6.02
C CYS A 115 6.76 -4.29 -5.90
N GLY A 116 6.15 -3.88 -7.02
CA GLY A 116 5.15 -2.81 -7.01
C GLY A 116 3.71 -3.32 -7.07
N SER A 117 3.48 -4.59 -7.38
CA SER A 117 2.13 -5.14 -7.57
C SER A 117 1.95 -6.51 -6.91
N ASP A 118 0.72 -6.85 -6.49
CA ASP A 118 0.38 -8.20 -6.00
C ASP A 118 0.73 -9.31 -7.02
N ALA A 119 0.49 -9.04 -8.31
CA ALA A 119 0.76 -10.01 -9.38
C ALA A 119 2.27 -10.24 -9.59
N GLY A 120 3.09 -9.23 -9.28
CA GLY A 120 4.53 -9.25 -9.45
C GLY A 120 5.28 -10.00 -8.36
N LEU A 121 4.68 -10.22 -7.18
CA LEU A 121 5.41 -10.70 -6.01
C LEU A 121 6.02 -12.11 -6.22
N ALA A 122 5.31 -13.02 -6.90
CA ALA A 122 5.88 -14.34 -7.25
C ALA A 122 7.14 -14.21 -8.14
N THR A 123 7.09 -13.31 -9.12
CA THR A 123 8.23 -13.02 -10.01
C THR A 123 9.37 -12.37 -9.22
N ALA A 124 9.06 -11.44 -8.32
CA ALA A 124 10.06 -10.75 -7.50
C ALA A 124 10.79 -11.73 -6.55
N GLU A 125 10.05 -12.60 -5.85
CA GLU A 125 10.62 -13.62 -4.97
C GLU A 125 11.53 -14.58 -5.73
N ARG A 126 11.08 -15.04 -6.90
CA ARG A 126 11.85 -15.94 -7.78
C ARG A 126 13.16 -15.29 -8.25
N LEU A 127 13.10 -14.07 -8.77
CA LEU A 127 14.29 -13.32 -9.17
C LEU A 127 15.23 -13.10 -7.98
N GLN A 128 14.72 -12.72 -6.82
CA GLN A 128 15.52 -12.52 -5.62
C GLN A 128 16.18 -13.82 -5.14
N HIS A 129 15.44 -14.93 -5.20
CA HIS A 129 15.92 -16.25 -4.81
C HIS A 129 17.09 -16.73 -5.68
N VAL A 130 16.98 -16.55 -7.00
CA VAL A 130 18.01 -17.00 -7.95
C VAL A 130 19.19 -16.04 -8.00
N LEU A 131 18.94 -14.73 -8.09
CA LEU A 131 20.00 -13.73 -8.33
C LEU A 131 20.69 -13.26 -7.04
N THR A 132 20.00 -13.34 -5.90
CA THR A 132 20.52 -12.88 -4.60
C THR A 132 20.18 -13.87 -3.47
N PRO A 133 20.62 -15.13 -3.53
CA PRO A 133 20.19 -16.20 -2.61
C PRO A 133 20.44 -15.88 -1.13
N SER A 134 21.51 -15.14 -0.81
CA SER A 134 21.81 -14.70 0.57
C SER A 134 20.82 -13.68 1.13
N ARG A 135 20.00 -13.06 0.28
CA ARG A 135 18.97 -12.07 0.61
C ARG A 135 17.58 -12.55 0.21
N SER A 136 17.41 -13.84 -0.02
CA SER A 136 16.15 -14.42 -0.45
C SER A 136 15.16 -14.50 0.71
N ASN A 137 13.91 -14.19 0.42
CA ASN A 137 12.77 -14.51 1.28
C ASN A 137 12.26 -15.95 1.06
N GLY A 138 12.86 -16.72 0.14
CA GLY A 138 12.23 -17.92 -0.44
C GLY A 138 10.99 -17.58 -1.27
N ILE A 139 10.33 -18.60 -1.79
CA ILE A 139 9.08 -18.47 -2.55
C ILE A 139 7.96 -19.04 -1.68
N LEU A 140 6.97 -18.21 -1.34
CA LEU A 140 5.88 -18.62 -0.44
C LEU A 140 4.54 -18.04 -0.91
N SER A 141 3.66 -18.91 -1.42
CA SER A 141 2.32 -18.51 -1.90
C SER A 141 1.45 -17.87 -0.81
N ALA A 142 1.66 -18.23 0.46
CA ALA A 142 0.94 -17.65 1.59
C ALA A 142 1.12 -16.13 1.74
N ARG A 143 2.11 -15.52 1.08
CA ARG A 143 2.29 -14.06 1.08
C ARG A 143 1.38 -13.31 0.10
N ARG A 144 0.69 -14.04 -0.79
CA ARG A 144 -0.24 -13.49 -1.80
C ARG A 144 -1.66 -14.04 -1.66
N ASP A 145 -1.83 -15.16 -0.96
CA ASP A 145 -3.12 -15.80 -0.76
C ASP A 145 -3.63 -15.59 0.67
N LYS A 146 -4.68 -14.80 0.81
CA LYS A 146 -5.27 -14.43 2.12
C LYS A 146 -5.71 -15.63 2.96
N LEU A 147 -6.11 -16.76 2.34
CA LEU A 147 -6.46 -17.97 3.09
C LEU A 147 -5.20 -18.59 3.71
N GLN A 148 -4.21 -18.88 2.86
CA GLN A 148 -2.95 -19.50 3.27
C GLN A 148 -2.15 -18.61 4.22
N MET A 149 -2.24 -17.29 4.05
CA MET A 149 -1.67 -16.30 4.97
C MET A 149 -2.19 -16.50 6.38
N ASN A 150 -3.51 -16.53 6.54
CA ASN A 150 -4.15 -16.77 7.83
C ASN A 150 -3.89 -18.19 8.36
N GLU A 151 -3.78 -19.20 7.50
CA GLU A 151 -3.41 -20.56 7.93
C GLU A 151 -1.97 -20.59 8.49
N ALA A 152 -1.02 -19.92 7.84
CA ALA A 152 0.36 -19.81 8.31
C ALA A 152 0.43 -19.07 9.65
N LEU A 153 -0.29 -17.95 9.80
CA LEU A 153 -0.38 -17.20 11.06
C LEU A 153 -1.02 -18.03 12.17
N SER A 154 -2.11 -18.74 11.88
CA SER A 154 -2.78 -19.61 12.85
C SER A 154 -1.87 -20.76 13.29
N ALA A 155 -1.10 -21.34 12.37
CA ALA A 155 -0.13 -22.40 12.69
C ALA A 155 1.02 -21.89 13.58
N ALA A 156 1.36 -20.60 13.46
CA ALA A 156 2.31 -19.92 14.34
C ALA A 156 1.68 -19.43 15.67
N GLY A 157 0.39 -19.70 15.91
CA GLY A 157 -0.30 -19.35 17.15
C GLY A 157 -0.81 -17.90 17.23
N LEU A 158 -0.80 -17.16 16.12
CA LEU A 158 -1.37 -15.82 16.06
C LEU A 158 -2.90 -15.88 16.00
N SER A 159 -3.56 -14.86 16.57
CA SER A 159 -5.00 -14.67 16.40
C SER A 159 -5.31 -14.33 14.94
N THR A 160 -6.27 -15.04 14.34
CA THR A 160 -6.69 -14.84 12.95
C THR A 160 -8.20 -14.78 12.84
N ALA A 161 -8.71 -14.26 11.73
CA ALA A 161 -10.12 -14.29 11.43
C ALA A 161 -10.57 -15.74 11.19
N ALA A 162 -11.70 -16.15 11.79
CA ALA A 162 -12.40 -17.34 11.35
C ALA A 162 -12.72 -17.22 9.86
N GLN A 163 -12.40 -18.26 9.09
CA GLN A 163 -12.46 -18.20 7.63
C GLN A 163 -12.86 -19.53 6.99
N ALA A 164 -13.42 -19.44 5.78
CA ALA A 164 -13.67 -20.58 4.91
C ALA A 164 -13.40 -20.22 3.46
N SER A 165 -12.67 -21.10 2.75
CA SER A 165 -12.63 -21.09 1.29
C SER A 165 -13.84 -21.84 0.78
N ILE A 166 -14.60 -21.22 -0.11
CA ILE A 166 -15.84 -21.82 -0.64
C ILE A 166 -15.77 -21.92 -2.15
N SER A 167 -16.34 -23.00 -2.66
CA SER A 167 -16.51 -23.29 -4.08
C SER A 167 -17.98 -23.46 -4.48
N SER A 168 -18.87 -23.52 -3.48
CA SER A 168 -20.33 -23.65 -3.65
C SER A 168 -21.07 -22.81 -2.61
N TRP A 169 -22.37 -22.58 -2.86
CA TRP A 169 -23.22 -21.87 -1.91
C TRP A 169 -23.49 -22.70 -0.65
N GLU A 170 -23.58 -24.01 -0.77
CA GLU A 170 -23.86 -24.93 0.34
C GLU A 170 -22.75 -24.89 1.40
N GLU A 171 -21.48 -24.83 0.96
CA GLU A 171 -20.32 -24.61 1.84
C GLU A 171 -20.37 -23.24 2.51
N ALA A 172 -20.74 -22.19 1.75
CA ALA A 172 -20.89 -20.84 2.26
C ALA A 172 -21.97 -20.74 3.33
N GLU A 173 -23.16 -21.28 3.08
CA GLU A 173 -24.30 -21.24 4.00
C GLU A 173 -23.99 -21.95 5.32
N ALA A 174 -23.27 -23.08 5.27
CA ALA A 174 -22.85 -23.80 6.47
C ALA A 174 -21.91 -22.96 7.35
N PHE A 175 -20.90 -22.32 6.75
CA PHE A 175 -19.99 -21.42 7.46
C PHE A 175 -20.73 -20.21 8.05
N LEU A 176 -21.56 -19.54 7.24
CA LEU A 176 -22.26 -18.32 7.63
C LEU A 176 -23.26 -18.57 8.76
N THR A 177 -23.94 -19.72 8.77
CA THR A 177 -24.90 -20.10 9.82
C THR A 177 -24.21 -20.42 11.15
N ALA A 178 -22.92 -20.78 11.11
CA ALA A 178 -22.11 -21.02 12.31
C ALA A 178 -21.56 -19.72 12.94
N LEU A 179 -21.61 -18.58 12.24
CA LEU A 179 -21.18 -17.29 12.78
C LEU A 179 -22.17 -16.73 13.81
N PRO A 180 -21.71 -15.92 14.77
CA PRO A 180 -22.59 -15.26 15.73
C PRO A 180 -23.64 -14.36 15.08
N ALA A 181 -24.82 -14.26 15.68
CA ALA A 181 -25.86 -13.30 15.29
C ALA A 181 -25.66 -11.93 15.97
N PRO A 182 -25.97 -10.79 15.30
CA PRO A 182 -26.39 -10.69 13.91
C PRO A 182 -25.26 -11.02 12.93
N LEU A 183 -25.59 -11.64 11.79
CA LEU A 183 -24.61 -12.06 10.79
C LEU A 183 -23.85 -10.84 10.25
N HIS A 184 -22.53 -10.86 10.40
CA HIS A 184 -21.61 -9.98 9.69
C HIS A 184 -20.45 -10.82 9.14
N ALA A 185 -20.40 -10.96 7.82
CA ALA A 185 -19.36 -11.74 7.15
C ALA A 185 -18.72 -10.91 6.04
N VAL A 186 -17.40 -10.98 5.96
CA VAL A 186 -16.65 -10.40 4.84
C VAL A 186 -16.60 -11.45 3.72
N VAL A 187 -17.04 -11.04 2.53
CA VAL A 187 -16.99 -11.84 1.31
C VAL A 187 -15.95 -11.19 0.40
N LYS A 188 -14.84 -11.88 0.13
CA LYS A 188 -13.74 -11.31 -0.67
C LYS A 188 -13.02 -12.36 -1.53
N PRO A 189 -12.30 -11.93 -2.56
CA PRO A 189 -11.31 -12.78 -3.22
C PRO A 189 -10.21 -13.27 -2.28
N ARG A 190 -9.56 -14.39 -2.64
CA ARG A 190 -8.32 -14.85 -1.99
C ARG A 190 -7.10 -14.01 -2.37
N ARG A 191 -7.11 -13.40 -3.56
CA ARG A 191 -6.04 -12.56 -4.14
C ARG A 191 -6.58 -11.22 -4.60
N GLY A 192 -5.70 -10.22 -4.78
CA GLY A 192 -6.05 -8.88 -5.25
C GLY A 192 -5.85 -7.81 -4.19
N GLN A 193 -6.12 -6.55 -4.56
CA GLN A 193 -5.73 -5.35 -3.81
C GLN A 193 -6.83 -4.30 -3.71
N SER A 194 -6.57 -3.21 -2.97
CA SER A 194 -7.40 -1.99 -2.90
C SER A 194 -8.85 -2.20 -2.45
N SER A 195 -9.11 -3.23 -1.65
CA SER A 195 -10.48 -3.63 -1.25
C SER A 195 -11.43 -3.92 -2.42
N LEU A 196 -10.89 -4.18 -3.62
CA LEU A 196 -11.70 -4.50 -4.79
C LEU A 196 -12.51 -5.77 -4.54
N ARG A 197 -13.83 -5.64 -4.72
CA ARG A 197 -14.82 -6.72 -4.52
C ARG A 197 -14.82 -7.31 -3.10
N VAL A 198 -14.49 -6.49 -2.11
CA VAL A 198 -14.71 -6.83 -0.70
C VAL A 198 -16.12 -6.40 -0.30
N GLY A 199 -16.98 -7.36 0.01
CA GLY A 199 -18.35 -7.13 0.47
C GLY A 199 -18.52 -7.42 1.96
N LEU A 200 -19.48 -6.73 2.59
CA LEU A 200 -19.96 -7.04 3.94
C LEU A 200 -21.39 -7.59 3.83
N ALA A 201 -21.55 -8.89 4.05
CA ALA A 201 -22.86 -9.53 4.09
C ALA A 201 -23.47 -9.41 5.49
N THR A 202 -24.69 -8.87 5.56
CA THR A 202 -25.49 -8.78 6.78
C THR A 202 -26.69 -9.76 6.80
N SER A 203 -26.84 -10.52 5.71
CA SER A 203 -27.84 -11.58 5.54
C SER A 203 -27.32 -12.68 4.63
N LEU A 204 -27.89 -13.89 4.73
CA LEU A 204 -27.58 -15.00 3.80
C LEU A 204 -27.90 -14.62 2.34
N SER A 205 -28.97 -13.86 2.10
CA SER A 205 -29.32 -13.42 0.75
C SER A 205 -28.26 -12.49 0.13
N GLN A 206 -27.73 -11.54 0.92
CA GLN A 206 -26.63 -10.68 0.48
C GLN A 206 -25.35 -11.49 0.24
N ALA A 207 -25.02 -12.40 1.16
CA ALA A 207 -23.85 -13.27 1.01
C ALA A 207 -23.93 -14.10 -0.27
N ARG A 208 -25.11 -14.67 -0.58
CA ARG A 208 -25.32 -15.47 -1.80
C ARG A 208 -25.05 -14.68 -3.06
N HIS A 209 -25.56 -13.46 -3.11
CA HIS A 209 -25.32 -12.58 -4.25
C HIS A 209 -23.83 -12.27 -4.43
N MET A 210 -23.13 -11.90 -3.35
CA MET A 210 -21.70 -11.59 -3.38
C MET A 210 -20.84 -12.80 -3.77
N VAL A 211 -21.15 -13.98 -3.20
CA VAL A 211 -20.47 -15.23 -3.52
C VAL A 211 -20.62 -15.57 -4.99
N ASN A 212 -21.84 -15.58 -5.53
CA ASN A 212 -22.08 -15.90 -6.93
C ASN A 212 -21.32 -14.94 -7.87
N ALA A 213 -21.35 -13.64 -7.57
CA ALA A 213 -20.63 -12.64 -8.35
C ALA A 213 -19.10 -12.87 -8.37
N LEU A 214 -18.52 -13.29 -7.24
CA LEU A 214 -17.10 -13.64 -7.16
C LEU A 214 -16.76 -14.93 -7.89
N LEU A 215 -17.63 -15.95 -7.83
CA LEU A 215 -17.40 -17.24 -8.49
C LEU A 215 -17.43 -17.13 -10.02
N GLU A 216 -18.21 -16.20 -10.56
CA GLU A 216 -18.37 -15.98 -12.00
C GLU A 216 -17.24 -15.15 -12.64
N THR A 217 -16.41 -14.45 -11.85
CA THR A 217 -15.48 -13.44 -12.37
C THR A 217 -14.03 -13.68 -11.92
N PRO A 218 -13.02 -13.55 -12.80
CA PRO A 218 -11.61 -13.54 -12.37
C PRO A 218 -11.35 -12.42 -11.35
N THR A 219 -10.58 -12.70 -10.30
CA THR A 219 -10.38 -11.79 -9.16
C THR A 219 -8.94 -11.28 -9.00
N SER A 220 -8.00 -11.79 -9.80
CA SER A 220 -6.59 -11.41 -9.80
C SER A 220 -6.05 -11.40 -11.23
N LEU A 221 -5.05 -10.55 -11.51
CA LEU A 221 -4.31 -10.56 -12.77
C LEU A 221 -3.53 -11.87 -12.93
N ASP A 222 -3.01 -12.38 -11.82
CA ASP A 222 -2.40 -13.70 -11.76
C ASP A 222 -3.40 -14.71 -11.16
N SER A 223 -3.93 -15.57 -12.04
CA SER A 223 -4.86 -16.64 -11.68
C SER A 223 -4.23 -18.03 -11.74
N SER A 224 -2.90 -18.12 -11.88
CA SER A 224 -2.19 -19.40 -12.02
C SER A 224 -2.16 -20.22 -10.73
N GLU A 225 -2.17 -19.56 -9.56
CA GLU A 225 -2.03 -20.19 -8.25
C GLU A 225 -3.36 -20.41 -7.49
N VAL A 226 -4.47 -19.84 -7.96
CA VAL A 226 -5.79 -19.95 -7.29
C VAL A 226 -6.81 -20.60 -8.22
N PRO A 227 -7.53 -21.65 -7.78
CA PRO A 227 -8.60 -22.24 -8.58
C PRO A 227 -9.62 -21.18 -9.00
N ARG A 228 -9.98 -21.16 -10.29
CA ARG A 228 -11.12 -20.39 -10.78
C ARG A 228 -12.37 -20.77 -9.98
N GLY A 229 -13.16 -19.77 -9.58
CA GLY A 229 -14.36 -20.01 -8.79
C GLY A 229 -14.07 -20.35 -7.33
N SER A 230 -13.22 -19.57 -6.65
CA SER A 230 -13.11 -19.61 -5.19
C SER A 230 -13.33 -18.24 -4.57
N ALA A 231 -14.10 -18.20 -3.49
CA ALA A 231 -14.28 -17.02 -2.66
C ALA A 231 -13.82 -17.31 -1.23
N LEU A 232 -13.39 -16.27 -0.53
CA LEU A 232 -13.01 -16.33 0.87
C LEU A 232 -14.09 -15.65 1.70
N LEU A 233 -14.67 -16.41 2.62
CA LEU A 233 -15.54 -15.90 3.66
C LEU A 233 -14.74 -15.73 4.95
N GLN A 234 -14.91 -14.61 5.62
CA GLN A 234 -14.32 -14.36 6.93
C GLN A 234 -15.34 -13.79 7.90
N GLU A 235 -15.15 -14.02 9.19
CA GLU A 235 -15.84 -13.25 10.22
C GLU A 235 -15.54 -11.76 10.04
N TYR A 236 -16.51 -10.91 10.37
CA TYR A 236 -16.27 -9.47 10.40
C TYR A 236 -15.49 -9.08 11.66
N LEU A 237 -14.27 -8.61 11.47
CA LEU A 237 -13.42 -8.08 12.53
C LEU A 237 -13.90 -6.68 12.95
N ARG A 238 -14.58 -6.60 14.10
CA ARG A 238 -15.00 -5.33 14.69
C ARG A 238 -13.84 -4.64 15.39
N GLY A 239 -13.55 -3.41 14.99
CA GLY A 239 -12.52 -2.58 15.60
C GLY A 239 -11.91 -1.55 14.65
N ASP A 240 -11.06 -0.71 15.22
CA ASP A 240 -10.26 0.25 14.45
C ASP A 240 -9.28 -0.49 13.55
N GLU A 241 -9.03 0.06 12.37
CA GLU A 241 -8.08 -0.49 11.42
C GLU A 241 -6.78 0.30 11.45
N TRP A 242 -5.69 -0.44 11.50
CA TRP A 242 -4.34 0.08 11.65
C TRP A 242 -3.47 -0.48 10.55
N VAL A 243 -2.43 0.27 10.22
CA VAL A 243 -1.38 -0.17 9.33
C VAL A 243 -0.04 -0.03 10.00
N VAL A 244 0.76 -1.08 9.90
CA VAL A 244 2.18 -1.05 10.25
C VAL A 244 2.99 -1.14 8.97
N ASP A 245 3.62 -0.03 8.58
CA ASP A 245 4.63 -0.03 7.51
C ASP A 245 5.95 -0.53 8.10
N THR A 246 6.50 -1.61 7.55
CA THR A 246 7.72 -2.24 8.05
C THR A 246 8.76 -2.41 6.96
N VAL A 247 10.03 -2.42 7.33
CA VAL A 247 11.12 -2.86 6.47
C VAL A 247 11.90 -3.95 7.21
N SER A 248 12.37 -4.95 6.47
CA SER A 248 13.13 -6.07 7.02
C SER A 248 14.52 -6.17 6.40
N ARG A 249 15.48 -6.60 7.21
CA ARG A 249 16.81 -7.01 6.76
C ARG A 249 17.26 -8.27 7.50
N ALA A 250 17.53 -9.34 6.76
CA ALA A 250 17.97 -10.63 7.32
C ALA A 250 17.02 -11.20 8.41
N GLY A 251 15.74 -10.82 8.40
CA GLY A 251 14.76 -11.18 9.44
C GLY A 251 14.71 -10.22 10.63
N GLU A 252 15.59 -9.22 10.71
CA GLU A 252 15.36 -8.10 11.62
C GLU A 252 14.28 -7.19 11.04
N HIS A 253 13.22 -6.94 11.80
CA HIS A 253 12.10 -6.10 11.40
C HIS A 253 12.15 -4.74 12.10
N LYS A 254 11.98 -3.66 11.33
CA LYS A 254 11.82 -2.29 11.85
C LYS A 254 10.51 -1.71 11.34
N ALA A 255 9.71 -1.16 12.26
CA ALA A 255 8.50 -0.43 11.93
C ALA A 255 8.88 1.01 11.58
N VAL A 256 8.44 1.47 10.41
CA VAL A 256 8.76 2.79 9.86
C VAL A 256 7.66 3.78 10.18
N ALA A 257 6.40 3.37 10.02
CA ALA A 257 5.24 4.20 10.33
C ALA A 257 4.09 3.34 10.87
N LEU A 258 3.28 3.97 11.72
CA LEU A 258 2.02 3.42 12.21
C LEU A 258 0.90 4.35 11.76
N TRP A 259 -0.09 3.81 11.06
CA TRP A 259 -1.25 4.58 10.62
C TRP A 259 -2.54 4.03 11.23
N ARG A 260 -3.53 4.90 11.34
CA ARG A 260 -4.91 4.52 11.61
C ARG A 260 -5.77 4.89 10.42
N TYR A 261 -6.46 3.90 9.87
CA TYR A 261 -7.43 4.11 8.80
C TYR A 261 -8.79 4.47 9.37
N ASN A 262 -9.40 5.50 8.80
CA ASN A 262 -10.80 5.80 9.01
C ASN A 262 -11.59 5.38 7.77
N LYS A 263 -12.36 4.30 7.91
CA LYS A 263 -13.23 3.74 6.88
C LYS A 263 -14.66 3.71 7.39
N GLY A 264 -15.62 3.96 6.52
CA GLY A 264 -17.04 3.88 6.86
C GLY A 264 -17.94 3.66 5.67
N PRO A 265 -19.25 3.49 5.90
CA PRO A 265 -20.20 3.33 4.82
C PRO A 265 -20.40 4.65 4.07
N ALA A 266 -20.32 4.61 2.74
CA ALA A 266 -20.75 5.71 1.87
C ALA A 266 -21.21 5.14 0.52
N ASN A 267 -22.18 5.79 -0.11
CA ASN A 267 -22.68 5.42 -1.45
C ASN A 267 -23.07 3.94 -1.60
N GLY A 268 -23.58 3.32 -0.53
CA GLY A 268 -23.97 1.90 -0.52
C GLY A 268 -22.81 0.90 -0.34
N ALA A 269 -21.56 1.36 -0.27
CA ALA A 269 -20.40 0.52 0.02
C ALA A 269 -20.00 0.60 1.51
N PRO A 270 -19.53 -0.50 2.12
CA PRO A 270 -19.26 -0.56 3.57
C PRO A 270 -17.90 0.01 4.01
N PHE A 271 -16.92 0.12 3.11
CA PHE A 271 -15.50 0.36 3.45
C PHE A 271 -14.89 1.52 2.66
N VAL A 272 -15.57 2.67 2.62
CA VAL A 272 -15.07 3.87 1.93
C VAL A 272 -14.08 4.60 2.84
N TYR A 273 -12.91 4.93 2.29
CA TYR A 273 -11.83 5.62 3.02
C TYR A 273 -12.19 7.09 3.21
N ALA A 274 -12.12 7.58 4.45
CA ALA A 274 -12.24 8.99 4.76
C ALA A 274 -10.86 9.64 4.90
N TYR A 275 -9.95 9.02 5.66
CA TYR A 275 -8.57 9.47 5.81
C TYR A 275 -7.68 8.38 6.40
N ASP A 276 -6.38 8.57 6.24
CA ASP A 276 -5.35 7.81 6.95
C ASP A 276 -4.57 8.79 7.82
N GLU A 277 -4.43 8.48 9.10
CA GLU A 277 -3.82 9.34 10.10
C GLU A 277 -2.51 8.73 10.59
N LEU A 278 -1.44 9.53 10.59
CA LEU A 278 -0.15 9.10 11.12
C LEU A 278 -0.21 9.11 12.65
N MET A 279 0.22 8.00 13.27
CA MET A 279 0.10 7.78 14.70
C MET A 279 1.48 7.64 15.36
N SER A 280 1.62 8.22 16.55
CA SER A 280 2.75 7.98 17.45
C SER A 280 2.63 6.61 18.12
N VAL A 281 3.76 6.07 18.60
CA VAL A 281 3.78 4.80 19.37
C VAL A 281 3.85 5.09 20.87
N GLU A 282 2.77 5.62 21.42
CA GLU A 282 2.70 6.06 22.83
C GLU A 282 2.35 4.92 23.79
N GLY A 283 1.34 4.11 23.45
CA GLY A 283 0.72 3.15 24.35
C GLY A 283 1.15 1.70 24.16
N SER A 284 0.56 0.81 24.96
CA SER A 284 0.73 -0.64 24.82
C SER A 284 0.04 -1.17 23.56
N ARG A 285 -1.13 -0.63 23.20
CA ARG A 285 -1.88 -1.02 21.99
C ARG A 285 -1.05 -0.86 20.72
N GLU A 286 -0.43 0.30 20.53
CA GLU A 286 0.39 0.60 19.35
C GLU A 286 1.60 -0.34 19.27
N ARG A 287 2.20 -0.69 20.41
CA ARG A 287 3.28 -1.68 20.48
C ARG A 287 2.77 -3.08 20.16
N ASP A 288 1.63 -3.49 20.72
CA ASP A 288 1.03 -4.81 20.48
C ASP A 288 0.69 -5.00 18.99
N LEU A 289 0.21 -3.95 18.31
CA LEU A 289 0.00 -3.94 16.86
C LEU A 289 1.31 -4.20 16.10
N ILE A 290 2.39 -3.52 16.48
CA ILE A 290 3.69 -3.66 15.82
C ILE A 290 4.32 -5.04 16.10
N GLU A 291 4.26 -5.54 17.34
CA GLU A 291 4.77 -6.87 17.68
C GLU A 291 3.96 -7.99 16.99
N TYR A 292 2.66 -7.82 16.84
CA TYR A 292 1.82 -8.72 16.04
C TYR A 292 2.23 -8.67 14.56
N ALA A 293 2.48 -7.48 14.01
CA ALA A 293 2.96 -7.34 12.63
C ALA A 293 4.30 -8.06 12.42
N PHE A 294 5.27 -7.91 13.34
CA PHE A 294 6.54 -8.65 13.28
C PHE A 294 6.34 -10.16 13.40
N SER A 295 5.46 -10.61 14.28
CA SER A 295 5.13 -12.04 14.41
C SER A 295 4.50 -12.61 13.13
N ALA A 296 3.69 -11.81 12.43
CA ALA A 296 3.13 -12.19 11.13
C ALA A 296 4.22 -12.31 10.05
N LEU A 297 5.21 -11.41 10.04
CA LEU A 297 6.36 -11.49 9.13
C LEU A 297 7.20 -12.73 9.38
N GLU A 298 7.43 -13.11 10.64
CA GLU A 298 8.11 -14.36 11.02
C GLU A 298 7.32 -15.60 10.56
N ALA A 299 6.01 -15.63 10.79
CA ALA A 299 5.14 -16.72 10.32
C ALA A 299 5.17 -16.87 8.79
N LEU A 300 5.32 -15.75 8.08
CA LEU A 300 5.44 -15.70 6.62
C LEU A 300 6.89 -15.78 6.15
N GLN A 301 7.87 -16.01 7.03
CA GLN A 301 9.29 -16.12 6.72
C GLN A 301 9.85 -14.93 5.91
N TRP A 302 9.31 -13.73 6.10
CA TRP A 302 9.76 -12.53 5.40
C TRP A 302 11.08 -12.05 6.00
N ARG A 303 12.11 -11.76 5.20
CA ARG A 303 13.47 -11.46 5.68
C ARG A 303 14.03 -10.15 5.15
N TYR A 304 13.64 -9.74 3.95
CA TYR A 304 14.16 -8.57 3.24
C TYR A 304 13.07 -7.80 2.54
N GLY A 305 13.10 -6.47 2.71
CA GLY A 305 12.26 -5.53 1.97
C GLY A 305 11.05 -5.02 2.74
N PRO A 306 10.26 -4.14 2.08
CA PRO A 306 9.13 -3.46 2.69
C PRO A 306 7.90 -4.38 2.80
N CYS A 307 7.07 -4.13 3.80
CA CYS A 307 5.71 -4.66 3.89
C CYS A 307 4.75 -3.59 4.41
N HIS A 308 3.55 -3.55 3.82
CA HIS A 308 2.41 -2.77 4.30
C HIS A 308 1.38 -3.74 4.94
N ILE A 309 1.18 -3.63 6.26
CA ILE A 309 0.47 -4.65 7.04
C ILE A 309 -0.81 -4.05 7.66
N GLU A 310 -1.97 -4.52 7.22
CA GLU A 310 -3.29 -4.08 7.69
C GLU A 310 -3.78 -4.98 8.83
N ILE A 311 -4.15 -4.38 9.97
CA ILE A 311 -4.54 -5.09 11.20
C ILE A 311 -5.79 -4.43 11.79
N LYS A 312 -6.75 -5.25 12.25
CA LYS A 312 -7.86 -4.79 13.08
C LYS A 312 -7.51 -4.92 14.55
N TRP A 313 -7.70 -3.84 15.31
CA TRP A 313 -7.65 -3.90 16.77
C TRP A 313 -9.01 -4.36 17.31
N THR A 314 -9.12 -5.63 17.66
CA THR A 314 -10.37 -6.24 18.12
C THR A 314 -10.41 -6.37 19.65
N GLU A 315 -11.55 -6.81 20.21
CA GLU A 315 -11.65 -7.16 21.63
C GLU A 315 -10.67 -8.28 22.05
N ARG A 316 -10.26 -9.14 21.11
CA ARG A 316 -9.26 -10.20 21.33
C ARG A 316 -7.82 -9.72 21.11
N GLY A 317 -7.61 -8.44 20.84
CA GLY A 317 -6.33 -7.87 20.42
C GLY A 317 -6.18 -7.79 18.89
N PRO A 318 -4.95 -7.68 18.39
CA PRO A 318 -4.67 -7.48 16.97
C PRO A 318 -5.00 -8.74 16.15
N VAL A 319 -5.69 -8.54 15.03
CA VAL A 319 -6.03 -9.61 14.06
C VAL A 319 -5.74 -9.11 12.66
N LEU A 320 -4.97 -9.89 11.90
CA LEU A 320 -4.54 -9.55 10.55
C LEU A 320 -5.74 -9.40 9.60
N VAL A 321 -5.72 -8.34 8.79
CA VAL A 321 -6.53 -8.19 7.59
C VAL A 321 -5.77 -8.71 6.38
N GLU A 322 -4.54 -8.22 6.17
CA GLU A 322 -3.62 -8.63 5.10
C GLU A 322 -2.17 -8.16 5.35
N VAL A 323 -1.18 -8.92 4.86
CA VAL A 323 0.20 -8.46 4.66
C VAL A 323 0.43 -8.24 3.16
N ASN A 324 0.65 -7.00 2.74
CA ASN A 324 1.09 -6.68 1.40
C ASN A 324 2.63 -6.78 1.33
N ALA A 325 3.13 -8.00 1.15
CA ALA A 325 4.56 -8.29 1.19
C ALA A 325 5.31 -7.74 -0.02
N GLY A 326 6.50 -7.17 0.20
CA GLY A 326 7.34 -6.59 -0.84
C GLY A 326 6.82 -5.26 -1.39
N ARG A 327 5.69 -4.77 -0.85
CA ARG A 327 5.00 -3.57 -1.30
C ARG A 327 5.11 -2.46 -0.28
N PHE A 328 5.09 -1.25 -0.81
CA PHE A 328 4.87 -0.04 -0.05
C PHE A 328 3.35 0.22 0.04
N ASN A 329 2.95 1.36 0.59
CA ASN A 329 1.57 1.61 1.03
C ASN A 329 0.62 2.08 -0.09
N GLY A 330 1.12 2.28 -1.32
CA GLY A 330 0.30 2.52 -2.51
C GLY A 330 -0.26 3.93 -2.66
N VAL A 331 0.11 4.88 -1.80
CA VAL A 331 -0.23 6.31 -1.87
C VAL A 331 0.95 7.15 -1.35
N ASP A 332 1.12 8.39 -1.82
CA ASP A 332 2.26 9.19 -1.39
C ASP A 332 2.10 9.72 0.05
N PHE A 333 2.69 8.99 0.99
CA PHE A 333 2.84 9.40 2.39
C PHE A 333 4.22 9.98 2.71
N LYS A 334 5.14 10.02 1.74
CA LYS A 334 6.55 10.35 1.98
C LYS A 334 6.68 11.70 2.68
N LEU A 335 5.92 12.69 2.20
CA LEU A 335 5.89 14.03 2.75
C LEU A 335 5.53 14.05 4.26
N LEU A 336 4.50 13.30 4.66
CA LEU A 336 4.04 13.24 6.04
C LEU A 336 5.07 12.57 6.94
N VAL A 337 5.63 11.42 6.52
CA VAL A 337 6.60 10.68 7.35
C VAL A 337 7.94 11.41 7.44
N ASP A 338 8.42 12.04 6.37
CA ASP A 338 9.64 12.84 6.40
C ASP A 338 9.49 14.03 7.36
N ALA A 339 8.35 14.72 7.30
CA ALA A 339 8.12 15.89 8.14
C ALA A 339 7.92 15.51 9.63
N LEU A 340 7.11 14.48 9.91
CA LEU A 340 6.62 14.19 11.25
C LEU A 340 7.46 13.16 12.01
N ILE A 341 8.10 12.22 11.30
CA ILE A 341 8.97 11.18 11.86
C ILE A 341 10.45 11.53 11.61
N GLY A 342 10.78 11.97 10.38
CA GLY A 342 12.15 12.31 9.97
C GLY A 342 12.86 11.26 9.14
N TYR A 343 12.20 10.14 8.82
CA TYR A 343 12.66 9.12 7.88
C TYR A 343 11.46 8.43 7.23
N ASN A 344 11.68 7.78 6.08
CA ASN A 344 10.62 7.14 5.30
C ASN A 344 10.97 5.70 4.91
N MET A 345 9.97 5.01 4.38
CA MET A 345 10.05 3.58 4.04
C MET A 345 10.93 3.32 2.82
N TYR A 346 11.03 4.27 1.88
CA TYR A 346 11.88 4.17 0.70
C TYR A 346 13.36 4.17 1.10
N ASP A 347 13.78 5.16 1.89
CA ASP A 347 15.14 5.24 2.43
C ASP A 347 15.49 4.05 3.31
N ALA A 348 14.56 3.63 4.18
CA ALA A 348 14.74 2.45 5.02
C ALA A 348 14.91 1.16 4.19
N THR A 349 14.14 1.02 3.11
CA THR A 349 14.24 -0.12 2.18
C THR A 349 15.59 -0.14 1.48
N LEU A 350 16.06 1.01 0.99
CA LEU A 350 17.38 1.09 0.36
C LEU A 350 18.50 0.83 1.37
N ALA A 351 18.39 1.33 2.61
CA ALA A 351 19.33 1.00 3.67
C ALA A 351 19.41 -0.52 3.93
N ALA A 352 18.26 -1.20 4.00
CA ALA A 352 18.19 -2.64 4.19
C ALA A 352 18.93 -3.43 3.08
N TYR A 353 18.95 -2.94 1.85
CA TYR A 353 19.63 -3.58 0.72
C TYR A 353 21.07 -3.09 0.47
N ALA A 354 21.37 -1.83 0.75
CA ALA A 354 22.54 -1.15 0.21
C ALA A 354 23.44 -0.45 1.25
N ASP A 355 22.96 -0.16 2.46
CA ASP A 355 23.73 0.62 3.44
C ASP A 355 23.52 0.09 4.86
N GLU A 356 24.49 -0.69 5.33
CA GLU A 356 24.39 -1.33 6.63
C GLU A 356 24.47 -0.37 7.81
N ALA A 357 25.32 0.65 7.72
CA ALA A 357 25.42 1.64 8.77
C ALA A 357 24.13 2.46 8.87
N ALA A 358 23.52 2.81 7.73
CA ALA A 358 22.22 3.46 7.73
C ALA A 358 21.13 2.56 8.32
N TRP A 359 21.11 1.27 7.96
CA TRP A 359 20.16 0.31 8.54
C TRP A 359 20.29 0.24 10.07
N GLU A 360 21.50 0.05 10.59
CA GLU A 360 21.75 -0.04 12.04
C GLU A 360 21.34 1.24 12.78
N SER A 361 21.44 2.41 12.13
CA SER A 361 21.02 3.68 12.72
C SER A 361 19.50 3.85 12.84
N LEU A 362 18.71 3.10 12.06
CA LEU A 362 17.25 3.19 12.10
C LEU A 362 16.71 2.60 13.40
N PRO A 363 15.76 3.27 14.07
CA PRO A 363 15.13 2.72 15.26
C PRO A 363 14.25 1.52 14.89
N ARG A 364 14.07 0.59 15.83
CA ARG A 364 13.17 -0.56 15.66
C ARG A 364 11.69 -0.13 15.56
N LEU A 365 11.32 0.93 16.27
CA LEU A 365 9.96 1.45 16.35
C LEU A 365 9.95 2.94 15.96
N PRO A 366 8.84 3.46 15.39
CA PRO A 366 8.63 4.88 15.22
C PRO A 366 8.70 5.65 16.56
N PRO A 367 8.91 6.98 16.53
CA PRO A 367 9.03 7.76 17.74
C PRO A 367 7.74 7.74 18.58
N GLN A 368 7.90 7.84 19.90
CA GLN A 368 6.76 7.94 20.83
C GLN A 368 6.04 9.29 20.73
N GLN A 369 6.64 10.29 20.09
CA GLN A 369 6.03 11.59 19.83
C GLN A 369 6.37 12.01 18.40
N LEU A 370 5.35 12.38 17.64
CA LEU A 370 5.52 12.98 16.33
C LEU A 370 5.83 14.47 16.47
N ARG A 371 6.46 15.08 15.45
CA ARG A 371 6.75 16.53 15.42
C ARG A 371 5.50 17.41 15.19
N GLY A 372 4.34 16.78 15.02
CA GLY A 372 3.05 17.40 14.72
C GLY A 372 2.02 16.32 14.41
N ALA A 373 0.93 16.69 13.74
CA ALA A 373 -0.11 15.79 13.29
C ALA A 373 -0.23 15.80 11.75
N GLY A 374 -0.61 14.67 11.18
CA GLY A 374 -0.73 14.50 9.73
C GLY A 374 -1.84 13.55 9.34
N ARG A 375 -2.62 13.93 8.32
CA ARG A 375 -3.67 13.12 7.71
C ARG A 375 -3.62 13.20 6.19
N LEU A 376 -3.74 12.05 5.54
CA LEU A 376 -4.04 11.96 4.12
C LEU A 376 -5.54 11.70 3.95
N VAL A 377 -6.30 12.76 3.69
CA VAL A 377 -7.76 12.71 3.49
C VAL A 377 -8.08 12.25 2.07
N LYS A 378 -9.07 11.36 1.96
CA LYS A 378 -9.60 10.87 0.68
C LYS A 378 -10.90 11.59 0.40
N LEU A 379 -10.97 12.24 -0.75
CA LEU A 379 -12.19 12.91 -1.19
C LEU A 379 -13.22 11.86 -1.59
N VAL A 380 -14.41 11.97 -0.99
CA VAL A 380 -15.56 11.10 -1.27
C VAL A 380 -16.57 11.90 -2.08
N SER A 381 -16.75 11.53 -3.35
CA SER A 381 -17.86 12.06 -4.15
C SER A 381 -19.16 11.34 -3.79
N SER A 382 -20.20 12.10 -3.47
CA SER A 382 -21.56 11.60 -3.23
C SER A 382 -22.50 11.85 -4.41
N VAL A 383 -21.97 12.29 -5.55
CA VAL A 383 -22.71 12.58 -6.78
C VAL A 383 -22.09 11.82 -7.95
N GLN A 384 -22.86 11.63 -9.02
CA GLN A 384 -22.37 11.08 -10.27
C GLN A 384 -22.94 11.89 -11.44
N GLY A 385 -22.15 12.09 -12.48
CA GLY A 385 -22.55 12.86 -13.65
C GLY A 385 -21.38 13.54 -14.33
N SER A 386 -21.69 14.37 -15.32
CA SER A 386 -20.66 15.18 -15.99
C SER A 386 -20.39 16.43 -15.15
N LEU A 387 -19.12 16.65 -14.79
CA LEU A 387 -18.69 17.78 -13.98
C LEU A 387 -19.09 19.10 -14.65
N VAL A 388 -19.78 19.97 -13.92
CA VAL A 388 -20.01 21.37 -14.27
C VAL A 388 -18.87 22.21 -13.72
N GLN A 389 -18.56 22.03 -12.43
CA GLN A 389 -17.59 22.84 -11.72
C GLN A 389 -17.07 22.12 -10.47
N LEU A 390 -15.75 22.25 -10.23
CA LEU A 390 -15.13 21.99 -8.93
C LEU A 390 -15.22 23.24 -8.05
N ARG A 391 -15.88 23.14 -6.90
CA ARG A 391 -16.11 24.24 -5.95
C ARG A 391 -15.11 24.21 -4.79
N HIS A 392 -15.03 25.32 -4.06
CA HIS A 392 -14.27 25.48 -2.81
C HIS A 392 -12.75 25.34 -2.89
N VAL A 393 -12.15 25.28 -4.08
CA VAL A 393 -10.70 25.11 -4.28
C VAL A 393 -9.87 26.07 -3.43
N GLN A 394 -10.13 27.38 -3.55
CA GLN A 394 -9.41 28.41 -2.80
C GLN A 394 -9.57 28.27 -1.28
N GLU A 395 -10.74 27.82 -0.82
CA GLU A 395 -10.99 27.64 0.60
C GLU A 395 -10.18 26.46 1.14
N VAL A 396 -10.21 25.32 0.45
CA VAL A 396 -9.42 24.12 0.81
C VAL A 396 -7.93 24.44 0.84
N GLU A 397 -7.40 25.10 -0.21
CA GLU A 397 -5.99 25.49 -0.28
C GLU A 397 -5.59 26.51 0.79
N SER A 398 -6.56 27.25 1.33
CA SER A 398 -6.33 28.24 2.40
C SER A 398 -6.43 27.68 3.82
N LEU A 399 -6.87 26.41 3.98
CA LEU A 399 -6.94 25.77 5.29
C LEU A 399 -5.54 25.74 5.92
N PRO A 400 -5.38 26.15 7.19
CA PRO A 400 -4.08 26.26 7.84
C PRO A 400 -3.19 25.00 7.77
N SER A 401 -3.81 23.82 7.82
CA SER A 401 -3.11 22.54 7.73
C SER A 401 -3.02 21.98 6.31
N CYS A 402 -3.64 22.58 5.29
CA CYS A 402 -3.58 22.05 3.92
C CYS A 402 -2.20 22.25 3.30
N VAL A 403 -1.50 21.15 3.02
CA VAL A 403 -0.18 21.13 2.38
C VAL A 403 -0.27 20.76 0.90
N ALA A 404 -1.22 19.91 0.53
CA ALA A 404 -1.47 19.54 -0.85
C ALA A 404 -2.96 19.24 -1.06
N PHE A 405 -3.49 19.67 -2.22
CA PHE A 405 -4.83 19.36 -2.68
C PHE A 405 -4.76 18.83 -4.11
N ALA A 406 -5.16 17.57 -4.30
CA ALA A 406 -5.06 16.85 -5.56
C ALA A 406 -6.42 16.18 -5.89
N PRO A 407 -7.42 16.97 -6.33
CA PRO A 407 -8.67 16.42 -6.84
C PRO A 407 -8.44 15.62 -8.13
N VAL A 408 -9.19 14.52 -8.31
CA VAL A 408 -9.15 13.73 -9.56
C VAL A 408 -9.91 14.43 -10.67
N TYR A 409 -11.06 15.02 -10.35
CA TYR A 409 -11.92 15.73 -11.31
C TYR A 409 -11.73 17.24 -11.18
N THR A 410 -11.28 17.89 -12.25
CA THR A 410 -10.94 19.31 -12.30
C THR A 410 -11.53 20.05 -13.50
N GLU A 411 -11.86 19.36 -14.60
CA GLU A 411 -12.27 19.99 -15.86
C GLU A 411 -13.77 19.78 -16.13
N GLU A 412 -14.46 20.81 -16.66
CA GLU A 412 -15.85 20.67 -17.08
C GLU A 412 -15.98 19.53 -18.11
N GLY A 413 -16.96 18.65 -17.90
CA GLY A 413 -17.22 17.51 -18.78
C GLY A 413 -16.77 16.17 -18.22
N GLU A 414 -15.81 16.15 -17.28
CA GLU A 414 -15.28 14.90 -16.70
C GLU A 414 -16.37 14.06 -16.02
N ALA A 415 -16.25 12.74 -16.13
CA ALA A 415 -17.21 11.81 -15.55
C ALA A 415 -16.91 11.62 -14.05
N VAL A 416 -17.68 12.32 -13.21
CA VAL A 416 -17.64 12.13 -11.75
C VAL A 416 -18.40 10.86 -11.41
N GLU A 417 -17.78 9.99 -10.62
CA GLU A 417 -18.37 8.75 -10.13
C GLU A 417 -18.66 8.84 -8.63
N LEU A 418 -19.54 7.95 -8.15
CA LEU A 418 -19.72 7.74 -6.71
C LEU A 418 -18.48 7.05 -6.14
N THR A 419 -17.92 7.62 -5.08
CA THR A 419 -16.81 6.96 -4.38
C THR A 419 -17.33 5.80 -3.54
N VAL A 420 -16.98 4.58 -3.91
CA VAL A 420 -17.39 3.32 -3.25
C VAL A 420 -16.21 2.51 -2.71
N ASP A 421 -14.99 2.87 -3.10
CA ASP A 421 -13.73 2.25 -2.68
C ASP A 421 -12.55 3.21 -2.94
N LEU A 422 -11.32 2.70 -2.80
CA LEU A 422 -10.11 3.49 -3.06
C LEU A 422 -9.89 3.74 -4.57
N ALA A 423 -10.40 2.89 -5.46
CA ALA A 423 -10.23 3.04 -6.90
C ALA A 423 -11.12 4.17 -7.48
N SER A 424 -12.26 4.42 -6.83
CA SER A 424 -13.22 5.49 -7.16
C SER A 424 -13.04 6.76 -6.30
N VAL A 425 -11.87 6.91 -5.66
CA VAL A 425 -11.56 8.10 -4.84
C VAL A 425 -11.56 9.36 -5.70
N ALA A 426 -12.18 10.43 -5.22
CA ALA A 426 -12.33 11.68 -5.98
C ALA A 426 -11.11 12.61 -5.85
N GLY A 427 -10.04 12.16 -5.18
CA GLY A 427 -8.80 12.90 -4.95
C GLY A 427 -8.32 12.84 -3.51
N PHE A 428 -7.25 13.56 -3.24
CA PHE A 428 -6.55 13.56 -1.95
C PHE A 428 -6.31 14.97 -1.43
N VAL A 429 -6.34 15.11 -0.10
CA VAL A 429 -5.89 16.32 0.60
C VAL A 429 -4.91 15.90 1.69
N THR A 430 -3.70 16.44 1.66
CA THR A 430 -2.71 16.24 2.71
C THR A 430 -2.83 17.36 3.73
N LEU A 431 -3.27 17.02 4.94
CA LEU A 431 -3.36 17.93 6.08
C LEU A 431 -2.19 17.67 7.03
N MET A 432 -1.47 18.72 7.43
CA MET A 432 -0.37 18.65 8.38
C MET A 432 -0.20 19.96 9.14
N HIS A 433 -0.06 19.88 10.46
CA HIS A 433 0.17 21.03 11.32
C HIS A 433 0.87 20.60 12.62
N GLU A 434 1.59 21.51 13.28
CA GLU A 434 2.24 21.23 14.58
C GLU A 434 1.21 20.95 15.68
N ASP A 435 0.05 21.59 15.61
CA ASP A 435 -1.09 21.39 16.50
C ASP A 435 -2.14 20.44 15.86
N ALA A 436 -2.37 19.30 16.50
CA ALA A 436 -3.36 18.31 16.10
C ALA A 436 -4.81 18.85 16.08
N ALA A 437 -5.13 19.84 16.91
CA ALA A 437 -6.44 20.46 16.93
C ALA A 437 -6.76 21.18 15.61
N VAL A 438 -5.75 21.81 14.99
CA VAL A 438 -5.89 22.47 13.69
C VAL A 438 -6.17 21.45 12.59
N VAL A 439 -5.41 20.35 12.54
CA VAL A 439 -5.66 19.25 11.58
C VAL A 439 -7.07 18.69 11.73
N GLN A 440 -7.54 18.52 12.97
CA GLN A 440 -8.90 18.04 13.23
C GLN A 440 -9.96 19.04 12.78
N GLN A 441 -9.79 20.33 13.06
CA GLN A 441 -10.74 21.38 12.66
C GLN A 441 -10.82 21.51 11.14
N ASP A 442 -9.68 21.53 10.46
CA ASP A 442 -9.62 21.63 8.99
C ASP A 442 -10.17 20.38 8.32
N TYR A 443 -9.95 19.19 8.90
CA TYR A 443 -10.60 17.97 8.43
C TYR A 443 -12.13 18.09 8.52
N LEU A 444 -12.67 18.56 9.65
CA LEU A 444 -14.12 18.76 9.79
C LEU A 444 -14.65 19.78 8.77
N ARG A 445 -13.93 20.89 8.57
CA ARG A 445 -14.31 21.89 7.57
C ARG A 445 -14.27 21.32 6.16
N LEU A 446 -13.23 20.57 5.81
CA LEU A 446 -13.12 19.89 4.52
C LEU A 446 -14.28 18.92 4.28
N ARG A 447 -14.72 18.19 5.32
CA ARG A 447 -15.90 17.31 5.22
C ARG A 447 -17.18 18.07 4.89
N GLU A 448 -17.39 19.26 5.46
CA GLU A 448 -18.53 20.12 5.12
C GLU A 448 -18.45 20.62 3.67
N LEU A 449 -17.27 21.05 3.22
CA LEU A 449 -17.05 21.54 1.86
C LEU A 449 -17.29 20.44 0.82
N GLN A 450 -16.90 19.20 1.15
CA GLN A 450 -16.97 18.06 0.24
C GLN A 450 -18.39 17.73 -0.22
N GLU A 451 -19.42 18.01 0.60
CA GLU A 451 -20.83 17.76 0.25
C GLU A 451 -21.28 18.50 -1.01
N THR A 452 -20.63 19.64 -1.32
CA THR A 452 -20.95 20.48 -2.47
C THR A 452 -19.74 20.76 -3.36
N MET A 453 -18.65 20.01 -3.18
CA MET A 453 -17.40 20.21 -3.92
C MET A 453 -17.54 19.89 -5.40
N PHE A 454 -18.26 18.82 -5.75
CA PHE A 454 -18.49 18.41 -7.13
C PHE A 454 -19.90 18.80 -7.57
N GLU A 455 -20.01 19.78 -8.48
CA GLU A 455 -21.27 20.12 -9.14
C GLU A 455 -21.37 19.35 -10.46
N VAL A 456 -22.47 18.61 -10.65
CA VAL A 456 -22.70 17.75 -11.83
C VAL A 456 -24.04 18.05 -12.51
N LYS A 457 -24.16 17.77 -13.81
CA LYS A 457 -25.40 17.92 -14.59
C LYS A 457 -26.41 16.81 -14.37
#